data_AF-A0A422MCQ9-F1
#
_entry.id   AF-A0A422MCQ9-F1
#
_cell.length_a   1.000
_cell.length_b   1.000
_cell.length_c   1.000
_cell.angle_alpha   90.00
_cell.angle_beta   90.00
_cell.angle_gamma   90.00
#
_symmetry.space_group_name_H-M   'P 1'
#
loop_
_entity.id
_entity.type
_entity.pdbx_description
1 polymer ?
#
loop_
_entity_poly.entity_id
_entity_poly.type
_entity_poly.pdbx_seq_one_letter_code
_entity_poly.pdbx_strand_id
1 'polypeptide(L)'
;MSILPVNKPQTPVDTLRNFFIWGATMSGKSYLAERFPNPLFLNTDGNALANQAPSIQIRNIKSKQGLRQSAIKQLDEIILELENNNPGYETLVLDVIDDMIVMIEQAICVDNGVQTLGDIPYGKGYALFNQVLQELVMDLKSLSMNIVYISRIADLVDDDGKSYEAPSLKTKYYNVINGNSDLVIQTKRVGARYIRRVTDRRKKYYRSQIDDPKILRILENVVGALEQDANNTVASKTVSNKTKEK
;
A
#
# COMPACT_ATOMS: atom_id res chain seq x y z
N MET A 1 -20.34 -32.30 -14.33
CA MET A 1 -19.63 -32.25 -13.04
C MET A 1 -20.08 -30.99 -12.30
N SER A 2 -20.27 -31.04 -10.98
CA SER A 2 -20.62 -29.85 -10.20
C SER A 2 -19.47 -28.84 -10.24
N ILE A 3 -19.78 -27.56 -10.43
CA ILE A 3 -18.82 -26.45 -10.42
C ILE A 3 -18.40 -26.04 -9.00
N LEU A 4 -19.11 -26.54 -7.97
CA LEU A 4 -18.87 -26.19 -6.58
C LEU A 4 -17.73 -27.02 -5.99
N PRO A 5 -16.86 -26.42 -5.17
CA PRO A 5 -15.83 -27.17 -4.47
C PRO A 5 -16.42 -28.14 -3.46
N VAL A 6 -15.64 -29.15 -3.08
CA VAL A 6 -16.01 -30.08 -2.00
C VAL A 6 -16.10 -29.29 -0.69
N ASN A 7 -17.21 -29.44 0.03
CA ASN A 7 -17.46 -28.75 1.29
C ASN A 7 -16.60 -29.33 2.43
N LYS A 8 -15.33 -28.93 2.50
CA LYS A 8 -14.39 -29.27 3.57
C LYS A 8 -13.50 -28.06 3.91
N PRO A 9 -13.15 -27.84 5.19
CA PRO A 9 -12.18 -26.83 5.58
C PRO A 9 -10.83 -27.03 4.90
N GLN A 10 -10.17 -25.94 4.50
CA GLN A 10 -8.82 -25.95 3.93
C GLN A 10 -7.82 -25.33 4.90
N THR A 11 -6.57 -25.78 4.83
CA THR A 11 -5.47 -25.13 5.55
C THR A 11 -5.21 -23.76 4.93
N PRO A 12 -5.22 -22.67 5.71
CA PRO A 12 -4.94 -21.34 5.18
C PRO A 12 -3.52 -21.27 4.61
N VAL A 13 -3.41 -20.70 3.40
CA VAL A 13 -2.16 -20.24 2.80
C VAL A 13 -2.31 -18.74 2.62
N ASP A 14 -1.34 -17.98 3.14
CA ASP A 14 -1.41 -16.53 3.20
C ASP A 14 -0.45 -15.89 2.19
N THR A 15 -0.99 -15.51 1.04
CA THR A 15 -0.30 -14.71 0.03
C THR A 15 -0.62 -13.23 0.23
N LEU A 16 0.22 -12.52 0.99
CA LEU A 16 0.05 -11.07 1.15
C LEU A 16 0.55 -10.36 -0.11
N ARG A 17 -0.24 -9.41 -0.61
CA ARG A 17 0.11 -8.67 -1.83
C ARG A 17 -0.05 -7.17 -1.70
N ASN A 18 -0.86 -6.67 -0.76
CA ASN A 18 -1.19 -5.24 -0.71
C ASN A 18 -0.66 -4.62 0.59
N PHE A 19 0.18 -3.59 0.47
CA PHE A 19 0.86 -2.98 1.62
C PHE A 19 0.69 -1.47 1.59
N PHE A 20 0.33 -0.89 2.73
CA PHE A 20 0.27 0.56 2.91
C PHE A 20 1.39 1.03 3.83
N ILE A 21 2.37 1.75 3.30
CA ILE A 21 3.54 2.23 4.03
C ILE A 21 3.43 3.74 4.24
N TRP A 22 3.55 4.19 5.48
CA TRP A 22 3.46 5.63 5.80
C TRP A 22 4.51 6.09 6.80
N GLY A 23 4.70 7.40 6.88
CA GLY A 23 5.71 8.03 7.75
C GLY A 23 6.27 9.34 7.22
N ALA A 24 7.08 9.99 8.04
CA ALA A 24 7.72 11.27 7.74
C ALA A 24 8.66 11.20 6.53
N THR A 25 9.08 12.36 6.01
CA THR A 25 10.18 12.41 5.04
C THR A 25 11.41 11.72 5.61
N MET A 26 12.16 11.00 4.76
CA MET A 26 13.35 10.24 5.15
C MET A 26 13.14 9.19 6.26
N SER A 27 11.90 8.77 6.54
CA SER A 27 11.61 7.73 7.53
C SER A 27 11.95 6.30 7.06
N GLY A 28 12.36 6.14 5.80
CA GLY A 28 12.70 4.86 5.19
C GLY A 28 11.55 4.17 4.44
N LYS A 29 10.52 4.91 4.02
CA LYS A 29 9.39 4.38 3.22
C LYS A 29 9.85 3.73 1.91
N SER A 30 10.43 4.53 1.01
CA SER A 30 10.91 4.06 -0.30
C SER A 30 12.03 3.03 -0.14
N TYR A 31 12.87 3.17 0.90
CA TYR A 31 13.87 2.15 1.26
C TYR A 31 13.23 0.79 1.56
N LEU A 32 12.15 0.74 2.35
CA LEU A 32 11.42 -0.50 2.60
C LEU A 32 10.76 -1.05 1.33
N ALA A 33 10.11 -0.18 0.54
CA ALA A 33 9.46 -0.56 -0.71
C ALA A 33 10.45 -1.16 -1.73
N GLU A 34 11.68 -0.64 -1.82
CA GLU A 34 12.73 -1.21 -2.68
C GLU A 34 13.12 -2.66 -2.34
N ARG A 35 12.81 -3.17 -1.13
CA ARG A 35 13.15 -4.55 -0.74
C ARG A 35 12.11 -5.56 -1.21
N PHE A 36 10.97 -5.08 -1.70
CA PHE A 36 10.00 -5.92 -2.37
C PHE A 36 10.60 -6.48 -3.67
N PRO A 37 10.14 -7.65 -4.13
CA PRO A 37 10.70 -8.28 -5.31
C PRO A 37 10.44 -7.45 -6.56
N ASN A 38 11.49 -7.24 -7.36
CA ASN A 38 11.47 -6.58 -8.69
C ASN A 38 10.50 -5.38 -8.75
N PRO A 39 10.76 -4.30 -8.00
CA PRO A 39 9.82 -3.19 -7.87
C PRO A 39 9.90 -2.21 -9.04
N LEU A 40 8.73 -1.79 -9.53
CA LEU A 40 8.53 -0.63 -10.39
C LEU A 40 7.90 0.50 -9.58
N PHE A 41 8.53 1.66 -9.56
CA PHE A 41 8.04 2.84 -8.86
C PHE A 41 7.26 3.76 -9.79
N LEU A 42 6.02 4.06 -9.45
CA LEU A 42 5.25 5.16 -10.02
C LEU A 42 5.43 6.37 -9.11
N ASN A 43 6.30 7.29 -9.53
CA ASN A 43 6.70 8.42 -8.71
C ASN A 43 5.96 9.70 -9.12
N THR A 44 5.49 10.46 -8.14
CA THR A 44 4.95 11.81 -8.37
C THR A 44 5.99 12.91 -8.16
N ASP A 45 7.08 12.58 -7.46
CA ASP A 45 8.19 13.48 -7.25
C ASP A 45 9.21 13.42 -8.40
N GLY A 46 10.08 14.44 -8.48
CA GLY A 46 11.14 14.51 -9.49
C GLY A 46 12.39 13.69 -9.15
N ASN A 47 12.37 12.90 -8.07
CA ASN A 47 13.57 12.26 -7.51
C ASN A 47 13.77 10.82 -7.99
N ALA A 48 13.18 10.45 -9.12
CA ALA A 48 13.29 9.15 -9.76
C ALA A 48 14.74 8.61 -9.88
N LEU A 49 15.71 9.50 -10.07
CA LEU A 49 17.13 9.14 -10.24
C LEU A 49 17.87 8.79 -8.93
N ALA A 50 17.24 9.00 -7.76
CA ALA A 50 17.87 8.72 -6.48
C ALA A 50 17.69 7.25 -6.03
N ASN A 51 16.72 6.53 -6.61
CA ASN A 51 16.44 5.14 -6.30
C ASN A 51 17.10 4.20 -7.32
N GLN A 52 17.45 2.99 -6.90
CA GLN A 52 18.04 2.00 -7.82
C GLN A 52 16.98 1.25 -8.61
N ALA A 53 15.74 1.26 -8.11
CA ALA A 53 14.60 0.63 -8.78
C ALA A 53 14.13 1.43 -10.00
N PRO A 54 13.71 0.75 -11.09
CA PRO A 54 13.05 1.40 -12.21
C PRO A 54 11.88 2.26 -11.76
N SER A 55 11.72 3.42 -12.40
CA SER A 55 10.61 4.32 -12.09
C SER A 55 10.01 5.01 -13.32
N ILE A 56 8.73 5.33 -13.22
CA ILE A 56 7.96 6.12 -14.16
C ILE A 56 7.44 7.34 -13.42
N GLN A 57 7.67 8.53 -13.96
CA GLN A 57 7.14 9.76 -13.39
C GLN A 57 5.69 9.96 -13.84
N ILE A 58 4.77 10.07 -12.87
CA ILE A 58 3.36 10.37 -13.09
C ILE A 58 3.13 11.87 -12.88
N ARG A 59 2.54 12.53 -13.88
CA ARG A 59 2.20 13.96 -13.81
C ARG A 59 1.09 14.36 -14.77
N ASN A 60 0.29 15.35 -14.37
CA ASN A 60 -0.63 16.02 -15.28
C ASN A 60 0.13 17.02 -16.18
N ILE A 61 0.04 16.87 -17.50
CA ILE A 61 0.64 17.80 -18.47
C ILE A 61 -0.47 18.61 -19.13
N LYS A 62 -0.46 19.92 -18.87
CA LYS A 62 -1.42 20.88 -19.44
C LYS A 62 -1.04 21.28 -20.86
N SER A 63 -2.05 21.56 -21.67
CA SER A 63 -1.96 22.17 -22.99
C SER A 63 -2.97 23.32 -23.10
N LYS A 64 -2.96 24.05 -24.22
CA LYS A 64 -3.94 25.12 -24.47
C LYS A 64 -5.39 24.62 -24.54
N GLN A 65 -5.61 23.32 -24.76
CA GLN A 65 -6.93 22.70 -24.98
C GLN A 65 -7.37 21.80 -23.81
N GLY A 66 -6.67 21.84 -22.66
CA GLY A 66 -6.93 20.94 -21.52
C GLY A 66 -5.70 20.08 -21.19
N LEU A 67 -5.91 18.92 -20.58
CA LEU A 67 -4.81 17.99 -20.28
C LEU A 67 -4.38 17.25 -21.55
N ARG A 68 -3.11 17.40 -21.93
CA ARG A 68 -2.47 16.54 -22.95
C ARG A 68 -2.23 15.14 -22.39
N GLN A 69 -1.97 15.04 -21.10
CA GLN A 69 -1.72 13.79 -20.39
C GLN A 69 -2.24 13.93 -18.97
N SER A 70 -3.11 13.01 -18.53
CA SER A 70 -3.63 12.95 -17.17
C SER A 70 -2.98 11.81 -16.39
N ALA A 71 -2.93 11.94 -15.07
CA ALA A 71 -2.48 10.87 -14.18
C ALA A 71 -3.38 9.64 -14.30
N ILE A 72 -4.70 9.83 -14.44
CA ILE A 72 -5.68 8.75 -14.67
C ILE A 72 -5.25 7.92 -15.88
N LYS A 73 -5.10 8.56 -17.04
CA LYS A 73 -4.74 7.86 -18.28
C LYS A 73 -3.37 7.17 -18.20
N GLN A 74 -2.39 7.79 -17.54
CA GLN A 74 -1.08 7.17 -17.32
C GLN A 74 -1.19 5.90 -16.48
N LEU A 75 -1.96 5.94 -15.39
CA LEU A 75 -2.16 4.79 -14.52
C LEU A 75 -2.85 3.66 -15.30
N ASP A 76 -3.89 3.97 -16.06
CA ASP A 76 -4.62 2.99 -16.89
C ASP A 76 -3.70 2.34 -17.92
N GLU A 77 -2.91 3.14 -18.66
CA GLU A 77 -1.97 2.63 -19.68
C GLU A 77 -0.88 1.75 -19.06
N ILE A 78 -0.36 2.13 -17.88
CA ILE A 78 0.67 1.35 -17.17
C ILE A 78 0.10 0.05 -16.63
N ILE A 79 -1.08 0.07 -16.00
CA ILE A 79 -1.74 -1.13 -15.47
C ILE A 79 -2.02 -2.09 -16.63
N LEU A 80 -2.58 -1.59 -17.74
CA LEU A 80 -2.83 -2.39 -18.93
C LEU A 80 -1.56 -3.01 -19.51
N GLU A 81 -0.45 -2.27 -19.54
CA GLU A 81 0.84 -2.79 -20.00
C GLU A 81 1.41 -3.86 -19.05
N LEU A 82 1.25 -3.67 -17.73
CA LEU A 82 1.64 -4.67 -16.72
C LEU A 82 0.74 -5.92 -16.76
N GLU A 83 -0.49 -5.83 -17.24
CA GLU A 83 -1.34 -7.02 -17.43
C GLU A 83 -0.94 -7.82 -18.67
N ASN A 84 -0.62 -7.14 -19.76
CA ASN A 84 -0.44 -7.79 -21.07
C ASN A 84 1.02 -8.11 -21.40
N ASN A 85 1.96 -7.29 -20.96
CA ASN A 85 3.36 -7.29 -21.43
C ASN A 85 4.38 -7.14 -20.28
N ASN A 86 4.08 -7.62 -19.07
CA ASN A 86 4.97 -7.47 -17.92
C ASN A 86 6.36 -8.10 -18.15
N PRO A 87 7.46 -7.31 -18.18
CA PRO A 87 8.80 -7.83 -18.43
C PRO A 87 9.43 -8.56 -17.23
N GLY A 88 8.71 -8.71 -16.11
CA GLY A 88 9.18 -9.42 -14.91
C GLY A 88 9.08 -8.63 -13.60
N TYR A 89 8.34 -7.52 -13.58
CA TYR A 89 8.03 -6.81 -12.35
C TYR A 89 7.13 -7.65 -11.43
N GLU A 90 7.52 -7.78 -10.17
CA GLU A 90 6.77 -8.51 -9.14
C GLU A 90 6.12 -7.55 -8.13
N THR A 91 6.44 -6.24 -8.19
CA THR A 91 5.88 -5.22 -7.29
C THR A 91 5.66 -3.89 -8.02
N LEU A 92 4.49 -3.29 -7.82
CA LEU A 92 4.19 -1.92 -8.22
C LEU A 92 4.11 -1.03 -6.97
N VAL A 93 4.89 0.05 -6.96
CA VAL A 93 4.96 1.00 -5.83
C VAL A 93 4.39 2.34 -6.26
N LEU A 94 3.43 2.88 -5.50
CA LEU A 94 2.83 4.19 -5.73
C LEU A 94 3.42 5.20 -4.73
N ASP A 95 4.38 6.05 -5.16
CA ASP A 95 5.19 6.94 -4.31
C ASP A 95 5.07 8.42 -4.76
N VAL A 96 4.22 9.27 -4.17
CA VAL A 96 3.29 9.01 -3.07
C VAL A 96 1.83 9.05 -3.54
N ILE A 97 1.02 8.16 -2.97
CA ILE A 97 -0.41 8.05 -3.29
C ILE A 97 -1.19 9.34 -3.00
N ASP A 98 -0.73 10.13 -2.03
CA ASP A 98 -1.28 11.45 -1.70
C ASP A 98 -1.32 12.38 -2.91
N ASP A 99 -0.22 12.46 -3.67
CA ASP A 99 -0.13 13.34 -4.84
C ASP A 99 -0.91 12.76 -6.02
N MET A 100 -0.93 11.44 -6.18
CA MET A 100 -1.72 10.80 -7.23
C MET A 100 -3.20 11.10 -7.06
N ILE A 101 -3.71 11.03 -5.83
CA ILE A 101 -5.09 11.43 -5.48
C ILE A 101 -5.36 12.88 -5.88
N VAL A 102 -4.45 13.79 -5.56
CA VAL A 102 -4.57 15.20 -5.97
C VAL A 102 -4.54 15.35 -7.49
N MET A 103 -3.69 14.60 -8.20
CA MET A 103 -3.62 14.65 -9.66
C MET A 103 -4.88 14.07 -10.33
N ILE A 104 -5.49 13.03 -9.75
CA ILE A 104 -6.78 12.49 -10.20
C ILE A 104 -7.89 13.53 -10.03
N GLU A 105 -7.95 14.19 -8.87
CA GLU A 105 -8.90 15.28 -8.61
C GLU A 105 -8.72 16.42 -9.63
N GLN A 106 -7.47 16.86 -9.85
CA GLN A 106 -7.15 17.88 -10.85
C GLN A 106 -7.55 17.46 -12.27
N ALA A 107 -7.37 16.19 -12.64
CA ALA A 107 -7.75 15.70 -13.95
C ALA A 107 -9.26 15.81 -14.17
N ILE A 108 -10.05 15.36 -13.19
CA ILE A 108 -11.51 15.47 -13.23
C ILE A 108 -11.94 16.95 -13.32
N CYS A 109 -11.34 17.83 -12.53
CA CYS A 109 -11.66 19.26 -12.57
C CYS A 109 -11.38 19.88 -13.94
N VAL A 110 -10.21 19.60 -14.52
CA VAL A 110 -9.83 20.16 -15.84
C VAL A 110 -10.74 19.63 -16.94
N ASP A 111 -11.08 18.34 -16.93
CA ASP A 111 -11.96 17.72 -17.94
C ASP A 111 -13.40 18.26 -17.87
N ASN A 112 -13.82 18.74 -16.70
CA ASN A 112 -15.13 19.38 -16.51
C ASN A 112 -15.08 20.92 -16.61
N GLY A 113 -13.91 21.52 -16.86
CA GLY A 113 -13.76 22.97 -16.97
C GLY A 113 -14.00 23.73 -15.65
N VAL A 114 -13.77 23.09 -14.51
CA VAL A 114 -14.01 23.66 -13.18
C VAL A 114 -12.73 23.74 -12.34
N GLN A 115 -12.77 24.48 -11.23
CA GLN A 115 -11.63 24.60 -10.31
C GLN A 115 -11.65 23.54 -9.21
N THR A 116 -12.85 23.18 -8.72
CA THR A 116 -13.02 22.21 -7.64
C THR A 116 -14.07 21.16 -8.00
N LEU A 117 -14.02 19.98 -7.37
CA LEU A 117 -15.03 18.94 -7.57
C LEU A 117 -16.45 19.39 -7.18
N GLY A 118 -16.56 20.35 -6.27
CA GLY A 118 -17.84 20.90 -5.80
C GLY A 118 -18.57 21.75 -6.83
N ASP A 119 -17.83 22.31 -7.80
CA ASP A 119 -18.40 23.12 -8.87
C ASP A 119 -19.13 22.26 -9.91
N ILE A 120 -18.94 20.94 -9.88
CA ILE A 120 -19.65 19.99 -10.73
C ILE A 120 -21.06 19.75 -10.13
N PRO A 121 -22.16 20.06 -10.86
CA PRO A 121 -23.51 20.07 -10.31
C PRO A 121 -23.94 18.76 -9.64
N TYR A 122 -24.79 18.89 -8.61
CA TYR A 122 -25.45 17.79 -7.90
C TYR A 122 -24.48 16.78 -7.26
N GLY A 123 -23.29 17.22 -6.83
CA GLY A 123 -22.29 16.38 -6.17
C GLY A 123 -21.63 15.35 -7.10
N LYS A 124 -21.85 15.45 -8.42
CA LYS A 124 -21.33 14.52 -9.42
C LYS A 124 -19.80 14.46 -9.42
N GLY A 125 -19.11 15.56 -9.13
CA GLY A 125 -17.65 15.60 -9.08
C GLY A 125 -17.07 14.67 -8.00
N TYR A 126 -17.63 14.74 -6.79
CA TYR A 126 -17.22 13.83 -5.71
C TYR A 126 -17.59 12.38 -6.01
N ALA A 127 -18.76 12.13 -6.63
CA ALA A 127 -19.16 10.78 -7.01
C ALA A 127 -18.20 10.17 -8.04
N LEU A 128 -17.89 10.91 -9.11
CA LEU A 128 -16.93 10.53 -10.14
C LEU A 128 -15.54 10.28 -9.56
N PHE A 129 -15.05 11.17 -8.69
CA PHE A 129 -13.75 10.96 -8.04
C PHE A 129 -13.71 9.64 -7.24
N ASN A 130 -14.76 9.34 -6.45
CA ASN A 130 -14.77 8.10 -5.68
C ASN A 130 -14.82 6.87 -6.59
N GLN A 131 -15.56 6.95 -7.70
CA GLN A 131 -15.62 5.87 -8.69
C GLN A 131 -14.22 5.61 -9.27
N VAL A 132 -13.54 6.64 -9.77
CA VAL A 132 -12.18 6.51 -10.33
C VAL A 132 -11.20 5.96 -9.30
N LEU A 133 -11.25 6.42 -8.05
CA LEU A 133 -10.38 5.89 -6.99
C LEU A 133 -10.68 4.42 -6.67
N GLN A 134 -11.96 4.01 -6.68
CA GLN A 134 -12.34 2.62 -6.45
C GLN A 134 -11.91 1.71 -7.61
N GLU A 135 -12.14 2.15 -8.85
CA GLU A 135 -11.69 1.45 -10.06
C GLU A 135 -10.17 1.25 -10.02
N LEU A 136 -9.40 2.31 -9.79
CA LEU A 136 -7.93 2.21 -9.66
C LEU A 136 -7.50 1.17 -8.62
N VAL A 137 -8.08 1.19 -7.42
CA VAL A 137 -7.70 0.23 -6.36
C VAL A 137 -8.10 -1.20 -6.73
N MET A 138 -9.20 -1.39 -7.45
CA MET A 138 -9.64 -2.71 -7.92
C MET A 138 -8.74 -3.24 -9.03
N ASP A 139 -8.35 -2.38 -9.98
CA ASP A 139 -7.45 -2.73 -11.08
C ASP A 139 -6.04 -3.03 -10.57
N LEU A 140 -5.54 -2.25 -9.61
CA LEU A 140 -4.27 -2.56 -8.95
C LEU A 140 -4.32 -3.93 -8.24
N LYS A 141 -5.47 -4.29 -7.66
CA LYS A 141 -5.64 -5.56 -6.97
C LYS A 141 -5.81 -6.76 -7.91
N SER A 142 -6.34 -6.56 -9.12
CA SER A 142 -6.42 -7.63 -10.13
C SER A 142 -5.06 -7.98 -10.69
N LEU A 143 -4.09 -7.05 -10.63
CA LEU A 143 -2.70 -7.37 -10.96
C LEU A 143 -2.18 -8.50 -10.06
N SER A 144 -1.66 -9.55 -10.67
CA SER A 144 -1.07 -10.69 -9.97
C SER A 144 0.34 -10.38 -9.44
N MET A 145 0.53 -9.21 -8.82
CA MET A 145 1.80 -8.73 -8.24
C MET A 145 1.57 -8.10 -6.87
N ASN A 146 2.65 -7.68 -6.20
CA ASN A 146 2.57 -6.91 -4.97
C ASN A 146 2.24 -5.44 -5.28
N ILE A 147 1.36 -4.83 -4.51
CA ILE A 147 1.03 -3.41 -4.58
C ILE A 147 1.46 -2.75 -3.28
N VAL A 148 2.29 -1.71 -3.40
CA VAL A 148 2.78 -0.93 -2.25
C VAL A 148 2.36 0.52 -2.40
N TYR A 149 1.48 0.98 -1.52
CA TYR A 149 1.11 2.39 -1.43
C TYR A 149 2.03 3.10 -0.46
N ILE A 150 2.65 4.21 -0.87
CA ILE A 150 3.44 5.06 0.02
C ILE A 150 2.67 6.34 0.31
N SER A 151 2.50 6.66 1.59
CA SER A 151 1.83 7.88 2.04
C SER A 151 2.68 8.70 3.02
N ARG A 152 2.39 9.98 3.14
CA ARG A 152 3.03 10.86 4.12
C ARG A 152 2.36 10.71 5.49
N ILE A 153 2.98 11.34 6.48
CA ILE A 153 2.45 11.44 7.85
C ILE A 153 1.69 12.76 8.02
N ALA A 154 0.64 12.74 8.82
CA ALA A 154 -0.02 13.92 9.36
C ALA A 154 -0.14 13.78 10.88
N ASP A 155 -0.02 14.92 11.57
CA ASP A 155 -0.31 15.03 12.99
C ASP A 155 -1.80 15.41 13.14
N LEU A 156 -2.58 14.50 13.71
CA LEU A 156 -3.99 14.68 14.00
C LEU A 156 -4.21 14.91 15.49
N VAL A 157 -5.34 15.48 15.84
CA VAL A 157 -5.77 15.67 17.23
C VAL A 157 -7.05 14.86 17.43
N ASP A 158 -7.08 14.04 18.48
CA ASP A 158 -8.28 13.29 18.85
C ASP A 158 -9.29 14.17 19.61
N ASP A 159 -10.47 13.61 19.90
CA ASP A 159 -11.55 14.31 20.60
C ASP A 159 -11.15 14.76 22.02
N ASP A 160 -10.14 14.09 22.61
CA ASP A 160 -9.58 14.40 23.93
C ASP A 160 -8.44 15.46 23.87
N GLY A 161 -8.17 16.02 22.67
CA GLY A 161 -7.15 17.04 22.47
C GLY A 161 -5.71 16.49 22.41
N LYS A 162 -5.53 15.17 22.35
CA LYS A 162 -4.22 14.53 22.27
C LYS A 162 -3.80 14.35 20.81
N SER A 163 -2.57 14.79 20.53
CA SER A 163 -1.98 14.61 19.21
C SER A 163 -1.57 13.16 18.97
N TYR A 164 -1.87 12.65 17.79
CA TYR A 164 -1.42 11.36 17.29
C TYR A 164 -1.05 11.44 15.81
N GLU A 165 -0.13 10.57 15.42
CA GLU A 165 0.32 10.49 14.03
C GLU A 165 -0.56 9.52 13.23
N ALA A 166 -0.90 9.89 11.99
CA ALA A 166 -1.64 9.05 11.06
C ALA A 166 -1.14 9.26 9.61
N PRO A 167 -1.55 8.41 8.65
CA PRO A 167 -1.40 8.73 7.24
C PRO A 167 -2.07 10.07 6.89
N SER A 168 -1.48 10.84 5.98
CA SER A 168 -1.99 12.16 5.57
C SER A 168 -3.25 12.13 4.69
N LEU A 169 -3.65 10.95 4.24
CA LEU A 169 -4.85 10.79 3.43
C LEU A 169 -6.12 11.16 4.21
N LYS A 170 -7.07 11.79 3.52
CA LYS A 170 -8.43 11.96 4.05
C LYS A 170 -8.99 10.59 4.42
N THR A 171 -9.66 10.48 5.57
CA THR A 171 -10.18 9.21 6.14
C THR A 171 -10.94 8.37 5.11
N LYS A 172 -11.78 9.01 4.29
CA LYS A 172 -12.54 8.32 3.24
C LYS A 172 -11.64 7.61 2.22
N TYR A 173 -10.56 8.25 1.77
CA TYR A 173 -9.64 7.68 0.78
C TYR A 173 -8.72 6.65 1.41
N TYR A 174 -8.25 6.93 2.63
CA TYR A 174 -7.52 5.95 3.43
C TYR A 174 -8.30 4.65 3.59
N ASN A 175 -9.60 4.72 3.91
CA ASN A 175 -10.44 3.54 4.09
C ASN A 175 -10.57 2.69 2.82
N VAL A 176 -10.61 3.30 1.62
CA VAL A 176 -10.66 2.57 0.35
C VAL A 176 -9.36 1.79 0.11
N ILE A 177 -8.21 2.42 0.36
CA ILE A 177 -6.90 1.81 0.14
C ILE A 177 -6.56 0.80 1.24
N ASN A 178 -6.73 1.17 2.52
CA ASN A 178 -6.51 0.29 3.67
C ASN A 178 -7.47 -0.92 3.63
N GLY A 179 -8.73 -0.72 3.26
CA GLY A 179 -9.70 -1.82 3.10
C GLY A 179 -9.29 -2.87 2.07
N ASN A 180 -8.34 -2.55 1.19
CA ASN A 180 -7.74 -3.47 0.22
C ASN A 180 -6.29 -3.87 0.58
N SER A 181 -5.73 -3.33 1.65
CA SER A 181 -4.40 -3.68 2.15
C SER A 181 -4.45 -4.92 3.05
N ASP A 182 -3.33 -5.64 3.11
CA ASP A 182 -3.07 -6.73 4.05
C ASP A 182 -2.45 -6.19 5.34
N LEU A 183 -1.49 -5.27 5.19
CA LEU A 183 -0.76 -4.62 6.28
C LEU A 183 -0.61 -3.12 6.06
N VAL A 184 -0.75 -2.39 7.16
CA VAL A 184 -0.39 -0.97 7.25
C VAL A 184 0.85 -0.85 8.11
N ILE A 185 1.92 -0.30 7.54
CA ILE A 185 3.25 -0.25 8.13
C ILE A 185 3.67 1.21 8.30
N GLN A 186 3.88 1.61 9.55
CA GLN A 186 4.51 2.87 9.87
C GLN A 186 6.03 2.73 9.83
N THR A 187 6.69 3.64 9.15
CA THR A 187 8.15 3.81 9.18
C THR A 187 8.52 5.04 9.99
N LYS A 188 9.56 4.93 10.81
CA LYS A 188 10.13 6.05 11.58
C LYS A 188 11.64 6.01 11.56
N ARG A 189 12.26 7.19 11.57
CA ARG A 189 13.69 7.35 11.80
C ARG A 189 13.91 7.94 13.19
N VAL A 190 14.70 7.25 14.01
CA VAL A 190 15.10 7.71 15.35
C VAL A 190 16.63 7.71 15.40
N GLY A 191 17.23 8.90 15.26
CA GLY A 191 18.67 9.06 15.06
C GLY A 191 19.14 8.30 13.81
N ALA A 192 20.02 7.32 14.00
CA ALA A 192 20.52 6.45 12.93
C ALA A 192 19.66 5.19 12.69
N ARG A 193 18.66 4.93 13.54
CA ARG A 193 17.84 3.70 13.46
C ARG A 193 16.58 3.95 12.63
N TYR A 194 16.23 2.96 11.82
CA TYR A 194 14.99 2.92 11.07
C TYR A 194 14.07 1.86 11.70
N ILE A 195 12.89 2.28 12.11
CA ILE A 195 11.88 1.45 12.77
C ILE A 195 10.73 1.23 11.78
N ARG A 196 10.22 0.00 11.72
CA ARG A 196 9.08 -0.41 10.90
C ARG A 196 8.11 -1.15 11.81
N ARG A 197 6.87 -0.69 11.90
CA ARG A 197 5.86 -1.24 12.82
C ARG A 197 4.52 -1.34 12.12
N VAL A 198 3.82 -2.45 12.29
CA VAL A 198 2.44 -2.59 11.86
C VAL A 198 1.53 -1.73 12.73
N THR A 199 0.70 -0.91 12.09
CA THR A 199 -0.33 -0.10 12.76
C THR A 199 -1.73 -0.62 12.52
N ASP A 200 -1.94 -1.37 11.44
CA ASP A 200 -3.21 -2.04 11.13
C ASP A 200 -2.94 -3.29 10.28
N ARG A 201 -3.81 -4.30 10.39
CA ARG A 201 -3.69 -5.58 9.68
C ARG A 201 -5.05 -6.22 9.46
N ARG A 202 -5.24 -6.82 8.29
CA ARG A 202 -6.49 -7.50 7.91
C ARG A 202 -6.80 -8.69 8.82
N LYS A 203 -5.77 -9.43 9.22
CA LYS A 203 -5.84 -10.57 10.13
C LYS A 203 -4.49 -10.83 10.79
N LYS A 204 -4.43 -11.85 11.64
CA LYS A 204 -3.17 -12.38 12.16
C LYS A 204 -2.50 -13.21 11.07
N TYR A 205 -1.21 -12.97 10.86
CA TYR A 205 -0.38 -13.70 9.92
C TYR A 205 0.64 -14.53 10.69
N TYR A 206 0.82 -15.77 10.29
CA TYR A 206 1.73 -16.71 10.93
C TYR A 206 2.90 -17.02 10.01
N ARG A 207 4.10 -17.10 10.57
CA ARG A 207 5.33 -17.39 9.81
C ARG A 207 5.18 -18.64 8.93
N SER A 208 4.59 -19.70 9.48
CA SER A 208 4.40 -20.98 8.78
C SER A 208 3.40 -20.93 7.62
N GLN A 209 2.57 -19.88 7.53
CA GLN A 209 1.50 -19.76 6.55
C GLN A 209 1.85 -18.83 5.37
N ILE A 210 2.96 -18.07 5.47
CA ILE A 210 3.44 -17.23 4.39
C ILE A 210 4.12 -18.10 3.34
N ASP A 211 3.59 -18.07 2.12
CA ASP A 211 4.06 -18.88 0.99
C ASP A 211 5.26 -18.26 0.26
N ASP A 212 5.34 -16.93 0.21
CA ASP A 212 6.43 -16.20 -0.45
C ASP A 212 7.61 -15.94 0.51
N PRO A 213 8.80 -16.57 0.29
CA PRO A 213 9.96 -16.38 1.15
C PRO A 213 10.56 -14.97 1.11
N LYS A 214 10.43 -14.27 -0.03
CA LYS A 214 10.93 -12.89 -0.17
C LYS A 214 10.08 -11.95 0.66
N ILE A 215 8.75 -12.09 0.59
CA ILE A 215 7.81 -11.33 1.42
C ILE A 215 8.01 -11.67 2.89
N LEU A 216 8.13 -12.95 3.24
CA LEU A 216 8.39 -13.38 4.62
C LEU A 216 9.61 -12.66 5.21
N ARG A 217 10.72 -12.59 4.47
CA ARG A 217 11.95 -11.90 4.90
C ARG A 217 11.72 -10.41 5.16
N ILE A 218 10.86 -9.76 4.39
CA ILE A 218 10.49 -8.36 4.64
C ILE A 218 9.70 -8.27 5.95
N LEU A 219 8.69 -9.11 6.13
CA LEU A 219 7.81 -9.10 7.31
C LEU A 219 8.54 -9.42 8.61
N GLU A 220 9.55 -10.29 8.58
CA GLU A 220 10.43 -10.54 9.74
C GLU A 220 11.12 -9.28 10.27
N ASN A 221 11.32 -8.29 9.39
CA ASN A 221 11.95 -7.01 9.74
C ASN A 221 10.92 -5.92 10.04
N VAL A 222 9.64 -6.27 10.21
CA VAL A 222 8.54 -5.36 10.55
C VAL A 222 7.93 -5.80 11.88
N VAL A 223 8.03 -4.94 12.89
CA VAL A 223 7.52 -5.22 14.24
C VAL A 223 5.99 -5.37 14.19
N GLY A 224 5.48 -6.51 14.66
CA GLY A 224 4.04 -6.79 14.71
C GLY A 224 3.43 -7.36 13.42
N ALA A 225 4.24 -7.66 12.40
CA ALA A 225 3.75 -8.25 11.15
C ALA A 225 3.38 -9.73 11.28
N LEU A 226 4.15 -10.49 12.06
CA LEU A 226 3.99 -11.94 12.20
C LEU A 226 3.74 -12.32 13.66
N GLU A 227 2.83 -13.26 13.86
CA GLU A 227 2.61 -13.95 15.13
C GLU A 227 3.54 -15.17 15.24
N GLN A 228 3.80 -15.62 16.48
CA GLN A 228 4.46 -16.90 16.71
C GLN A 228 3.48 -18.04 16.39
N ASP A 229 3.95 -19.07 15.70
CA ASP A 229 3.19 -20.29 15.50
C ASP A 229 2.87 -20.92 16.87
N ALA A 230 1.59 -21.23 17.11
CA ALA A 230 1.09 -21.69 18.42
C ALA A 230 1.85 -22.91 18.99
N ASN A 231 2.53 -23.68 18.14
CA ASN A 231 3.23 -24.92 18.49
C ASN A 231 4.61 -24.73 19.15
N ASN A 232 5.20 -23.52 19.14
CA ASN A 232 6.48 -23.28 19.82
C ASN A 232 6.35 -22.91 21.30
N THR A 233 5.12 -22.69 21.79
CA THR A 233 4.87 -22.30 23.18
C THR A 233 4.93 -23.47 24.18
N VAL A 234 4.92 -24.72 23.70
CA VAL A 234 4.95 -25.91 24.58
C VAL A 234 6.38 -26.37 24.87
N ALA A 235 7.32 -26.19 23.94
CA ALA A 235 8.70 -26.65 24.12
C ALA A 235 9.51 -25.82 25.14
N SER A 236 9.17 -24.54 25.34
CA SER A 236 9.88 -23.66 26.30
C SER A 236 9.45 -23.84 27.75
N LYS A 237 8.27 -24.44 28.02
CA LYS A 237 7.79 -24.72 29.39
C LYS A 237 8.30 -26.04 29.97
N THR A 238 8.78 -26.98 29.15
CA THR A 238 9.24 -28.29 29.65
C THR A 238 10.69 -28.27 30.13
N VAL A 239 11.51 -27.31 29.68
CA VAL A 239 12.94 -27.23 30.06
C VAL A 239 13.14 -26.52 31.41
N SER A 240 12.25 -25.60 31.82
CA SER A 240 12.38 -24.90 33.11
C SER A 240 12.00 -25.74 34.34
N ASN A 241 11.30 -26.86 34.15
CA ASN A 241 10.84 -27.72 35.25
C ASN A 241 11.75 -28.93 35.53
N LYS A 242 12.89 -29.10 34.84
CA LYS A 242 13.83 -30.21 35.07
C LYS A 242 15.12 -29.85 35.81
N THR A 243 15.28 -28.61 36.29
CA THR A 243 16.53 -28.16 36.94
C THR A 243 16.37 -27.75 38.41
N LYS A 244 15.31 -28.20 39.09
CA LYS A 244 15.15 -28.05 40.55
C LYS A 244 14.77 -29.38 41.19
N GLU A 245 15.68 -30.35 41.12
CA GLU A 245 15.72 -31.48 42.06
C GLU A 245 17.09 -32.16 41.94
N LYS A 246 18.05 -31.65 42.71
CA LYS A 246 19.14 -32.39 43.35
C LYS A 246 19.88 -31.48 44.31
#